data_AF-E6QA91-F1
#
_entry.id   AF-E6QA91-F1
#
_cell.length_a   1.000
_cell.length_b   1.000
_cell.length_c   1.000
_cell.angle_alpha   90.00
_cell.angle_beta   90.00
_cell.angle_gamma   90.00
#
_symmetry.space_group_name_H-M   'P 1'
#
loop_
_entity.id
_entity.type
_entity.pdbx_description
1 polymer ?
#
loop_
_entity_poly.entity_id
_entity_poly.type
_entity_poly.pdbx_seq_one_letter_code
_entity_poly.pdbx_strand_id
1 'polypeptide(L)'
;MRWYRQVLDMVVIVLLLIMLLTLLGAVVGLVDDFVSAITTLNVTVTPFPSHELTKRLGRELVINVLSVFILIELFRTFTDYLEFHRIRLQVLADVGITFLLREVFIGLYSHRMDWRELLSMAVLLAVLVGTRIAAIRLPPGSSGA
;
A
#
# COMPACT_ATOMS: atom_id res chain seq x y z
N MET A 1 23.53 23.79 -14.33
CA MET A 1 23.42 22.53 -13.57
C MET A 1 23.08 22.69 -12.07
N ARG A 2 23.39 23.81 -11.39
CA ARG A 2 23.00 24.03 -9.96
C ARG A 2 21.50 24.30 -9.76
N TRP A 3 20.87 25.02 -10.70
CA TRP A 3 19.44 25.36 -10.68
C TRP A 3 18.51 24.13 -10.76
N TYR A 4 18.80 23.18 -11.65
CA TYR A 4 17.99 21.96 -11.78
C TYR A 4 17.97 21.15 -10.48
N ARG A 5 19.12 21.01 -9.82
CA ARG A 5 19.24 20.26 -8.56
C ARG A 5 18.45 20.94 -7.43
N GLN A 6 18.51 22.27 -7.36
CA GLN A 6 17.81 23.04 -6.34
C GLN A 6 16.27 23.03 -6.53
N VAL A 7 15.80 23.04 -7.78
CA VAL A 7 14.37 22.85 -8.07
C VAL A 7 13.93 21.42 -7.73
N LEU A 8 14.75 20.42 -8.07
CA LEU A 8 14.44 19.02 -7.80
C LEU A 8 14.37 18.76 -6.29
N ASP A 9 15.33 19.25 -5.51
CA ASP A 9 15.33 19.13 -4.04
C ASP A 9 14.12 19.85 -3.42
N MET A 10 13.76 21.02 -3.93
CA MET A 10 12.58 21.76 -3.44
C MET A 10 11.28 21.00 -3.73
N VAL A 11 11.12 20.46 -4.94
CA VAL A 11 9.97 19.62 -5.32
C VAL A 11 9.87 18.37 -4.44
N VAL A 12 11.00 17.71 -4.21
CA VAL A 12 11.09 16.51 -3.37
C VAL A 12 10.67 16.80 -1.93
N ILE A 13 11.19 17.88 -1.33
CA ILE A 13 10.86 18.25 0.05
C ILE A 13 9.36 18.56 0.17
N VAL A 14 8.81 19.29 -0.80
CA VAL A 14 7.38 19.60 -0.83
C VAL A 14 6.55 18.33 -0.98
N LEU A 15 6.95 17.40 -1.86
CA LEU A 15 6.27 16.13 -2.07
C LEU A 15 6.29 15.27 -0.80
N LEU A 16 7.46 15.14 -0.16
CA LEU A 16 7.61 14.41 1.10
C LEU A 16 6.73 15.01 2.21
N LEU A 17 6.69 16.34 2.32
CA LEU A 17 5.86 17.03 3.31
C LEU A 17 4.37 16.77 3.06
N ILE A 18 3.91 16.89 1.82
CA ILE A 18 2.52 16.61 1.45
C ILE A 18 2.19 15.16 1.76
N MET A 19 3.03 14.22 1.36
CA MET A 19 2.82 12.80 1.64
C MET A 19 2.78 12.50 3.13
N LEU A 20 3.70 13.05 3.93
CA LEU A 20 3.70 12.88 5.38
C LEU A 20 2.40 13.42 5.99
N LEU A 21 1.93 14.59 5.54
CA LEU A 21 0.69 15.18 5.99
C LEU A 21 -0.51 14.29 5.63
N THR A 22 -0.57 13.77 4.40
CA THR A 22 -1.63 12.85 3.98
C THR A 22 -1.58 11.53 4.75
N LEU A 23 -0.39 11.02 5.06
CA LEU A 23 -0.21 9.81 5.84
C LEU A 23 -0.75 10.00 7.26
N LEU A 24 -0.41 11.12 7.90
CA LEU A 24 -0.92 11.45 9.22
C LEU A 24 -2.44 11.58 9.20
N GLY A 25 -2.99 12.28 8.20
CA GLY A 25 -4.43 12.44 8.02
C GLY A 25 -5.16 11.10 7.82
N ALA A 26 -4.60 10.19 7.03
CA ALA A 26 -5.17 8.87 6.81
C ALA A 26 -5.14 8.01 8.09
N VAL A 27 -4.07 8.11 8.89
CA VAL A 27 -3.98 7.44 10.20
C VAL A 27 -4.99 8.01 11.18
N VAL A 28 -5.19 9.33 11.22
CA VAL A 28 -6.23 9.96 12.07
C VAL A 28 -7.62 9.50 11.65
N GLY A 29 -7.94 9.54 10.35
CA GLY A 29 -9.23 9.06 9.84
C GLY A 29 -9.48 7.59 10.19
N LEU A 30 -8.44 6.74 10.12
CA LEU A 30 -8.53 5.35 10.56
C LEU A 30 -8.87 5.21 12.04
N VAL A 31 -8.27 6.05 12.90
CA VAL A 31 -8.56 6.06 14.34
C VAL A 31 -10.00 6.49 14.60
N ASP A 32 -10.49 7.50 13.89
CA ASP A 32 -11.88 7.97 14.00
C ASP A 32 -12.86 6.87 13.57
N ASP A 33 -12.59 6.19 12.46
CA ASP A 33 -13.38 5.03 11.99
C ASP A 33 -13.39 3.93 13.05
N PHE A 34 -12.25 3.63 13.67
CA PHE A 34 -12.14 2.60 14.69
C PHE A 34 -12.90 2.94 15.97
N VAL A 35 -12.80 4.19 16.45
CA VAL A 35 -13.53 4.68 17.63
C VAL A 35 -15.05 4.67 17.37
N SER A 36 -15.49 5.10 16.19
CA SER A 36 -16.91 5.06 15.82
C SER A 36 -17.46 3.63 15.75
N ALA A 37 -16.67 2.68 15.24
CA ALA A 37 -17.05 1.27 15.21
C ALA A 37 -17.19 0.68 16.62
N ILE A 38 -16.27 0.97 17.56
CA ILE A 38 -16.37 0.44 18.94
C ILE A 38 -17.54 1.07 19.69
N THR A 39 -17.74 2.38 19.55
CA THR A 39 -18.81 3.10 20.26
C THR A 39 -20.20 2.68 19.78
N THR A 40 -20.39 2.43 18.48
CA THR A 40 -21.64 1.89 17.93
C THR A 40 -21.92 0.45 18.40
N LEU A 41 -20.88 -0.36 18.58
CA LEU A 41 -21.00 -1.72 19.14
C LEU A 41 -21.39 -1.71 20.63
N ASN A 42 -20.84 -0.78 21.42
CA ASN A 42 -21.16 -0.67 22.85
C ASN A 42 -22.57 -0.12 23.12
N VAL A 43 -23.17 0.65 22.21
CA VAL A 43 -24.53 1.20 22.37
C VAL A 43 -25.62 0.21 21.91
N THR A 44 -25.28 -0.79 21.11
CA THR A 44 -26.22 -1.80 20.57
C THR A 44 -26.27 -3.08 21.43
N VAL A 45 -26.46 -2.94 22.75
CA VAL A 45 -26.72 -4.08 23.66
C VAL A 45 -28.23 -4.39 23.70
N THR A 46 -28.86 -4.57 22.54
CA THR A 46 -30.22 -5.13 22.44
C THR A 46 -30.25 -6.32 21.48
N PRO A 47 -31.01 -7.39 21.79
CA PRO A 47 -30.82 -8.70 21.19
C PRO A 47 -31.35 -8.77 19.75
N PHE A 48 -30.42 -8.78 18.79
CA PHE A 48 -30.57 -9.11 17.35
C PHE A 48 -31.25 -8.02 16.47
N PRO A 49 -30.66 -7.63 15.29
CA PRO A 49 -29.83 -8.39 14.36
C PRO A 49 -28.43 -7.75 14.15
N SER A 50 -27.48 -8.04 15.04
CA SER A 50 -26.14 -7.43 15.05
C SER A 50 -25.12 -8.07 14.11
N HIS A 51 -25.42 -9.20 13.45
CA HIS A 51 -24.45 -9.92 12.62
C HIS A 51 -24.16 -9.23 11.28
N GLU A 52 -25.17 -8.66 10.62
CA GLU A 52 -24.96 -7.96 9.34
C GLU A 52 -24.28 -6.59 9.53
N LEU A 53 -24.58 -5.89 10.64
CA LEU A 53 -23.97 -4.61 10.96
C LEU A 53 -22.49 -4.77 11.36
N THR A 54 -22.19 -5.72 12.26
CA THR A 54 -20.79 -6.02 12.67
C THR A 54 -19.93 -6.46 11.48
N LYS A 55 -20.49 -7.27 10.57
CA LYS A 55 -19.79 -7.71 9.36
C LYS A 55 -19.54 -6.56 8.37
N ARG A 56 -20.44 -5.58 8.28
CA ARG A 56 -20.25 -4.38 7.46
C ARG A 56 -19.20 -3.43 8.06
N LEU A 57 -19.28 -3.15 9.36
CA LEU A 57 -18.32 -2.30 10.06
C LEU A 57 -16.91 -2.91 10.04
N GLY A 58 -16.79 -4.21 10.31
CA GLY A 58 -15.51 -4.93 10.18
C GLY A 58 -14.97 -4.91 8.75
N ARG A 59 -15.85 -4.98 7.74
CA ARG A 59 -15.48 -4.84 6.32
C ARG A 59 -14.85 -3.49 6.02
N GLU A 60 -15.55 -2.44 6.39
CA GLU A 60 -15.16 -1.06 6.13
C GLU A 60 -13.85 -0.71 6.83
N LEU A 61 -13.68 -1.12 8.10
CA LEU A 61 -12.44 -0.95 8.84
C LEU A 61 -11.24 -1.62 8.14
N VAL A 62 -11.36 -2.87 7.70
CA VAL A 62 -10.26 -3.56 7.02
C VAL A 62 -9.91 -2.89 5.69
N ILE A 63 -10.91 -2.43 4.93
CA ILE A 63 -10.67 -1.67 3.69
C ILE A 63 -9.94 -0.36 4.00
N ASN A 64 -10.31 0.34 5.07
CA ASN A 64 -9.67 1.60 5.46
C ASN A 64 -8.24 1.36 5.98
N VAL A 65 -7.99 0.29 6.74
CA VAL A 65 -6.62 -0.10 7.16
C VAL A 65 -5.75 -0.40 5.94
N LEU A 66 -6.24 -1.20 4.99
CA LEU A 66 -5.50 -1.45 3.76
C LEU A 66 -5.33 -0.16 2.94
N SER A 67 -6.29 0.77 2.98
CA SER A 67 -6.17 2.12 2.42
C SER A 67 -4.95 2.87 2.93
N VAL A 68 -4.77 2.93 4.24
CA VAL A 68 -3.57 3.50 4.87
C VAL A 68 -2.30 2.74 4.48
N PHE A 69 -2.36 1.41 4.39
CA PHE A 69 -1.20 0.60 4.01
C PHE A 69 -0.64 0.96 2.62
N ILE A 70 -1.49 1.32 1.64
CA ILE A 70 -1.00 1.83 0.34
C ILE A 70 -0.16 3.07 0.52
N LEU A 71 -0.63 3.97 1.39
CA LEU A 71 -0.01 5.28 1.56
C LEU A 71 1.34 5.15 2.25
N ILE A 72 1.45 4.21 3.19
CA ILE A 72 2.73 3.81 3.80
C ILE A 72 3.67 3.24 2.73
N GLU A 73 3.20 2.36 1.84
CA GLU A 73 4.03 1.75 0.81
C GLU A 73 4.52 2.78 -0.22
N LEU A 74 3.66 3.72 -0.62
CA LEU A 74 4.05 4.86 -1.45
C LEU A 74 5.11 5.71 -0.72
N PHE A 75 4.89 6.02 0.56
CA PHE A 75 5.87 6.72 1.40
C PHE A 75 7.23 6.06 1.42
N ARG A 76 7.25 4.74 1.61
CA ARG A 76 8.47 3.95 1.55
C ARG A 76 9.14 4.03 0.18
N THR A 77 8.37 3.87 -0.91
CA THR A 77 8.90 3.93 -2.30
C THR A 77 9.56 5.27 -2.62
N PHE A 78 8.91 6.37 -2.22
CA PHE A 78 9.47 7.71 -2.42
C PHE A 78 10.70 7.95 -1.55
N THR A 79 10.71 7.48 -0.31
CA THR A 79 11.87 7.61 0.58
C THR A 79 13.06 6.81 0.06
N ASP A 80 12.84 5.56 -0.37
CA ASP A 80 13.87 4.71 -0.98
C ASP A 80 14.48 5.33 -2.25
N TYR A 81 13.64 5.97 -3.07
CA TYR A 81 14.11 6.69 -4.27
C TYR A 81 15.11 7.80 -3.91
N LEU A 82 14.86 8.52 -2.81
CA LEU A 82 15.68 9.65 -2.37
C LEU A 82 16.96 9.20 -1.68
N GLU A 83 16.89 8.15 -0.86
CA GLU A 83 18.04 7.64 -0.13
C GLU A 83 19.11 7.06 -1.07
N PHE A 84 18.70 6.25 -2.05
CA PHE A 84 19.66 5.52 -2.89
C PHE A 84 19.94 6.19 -4.24
N HIS A 85 19.17 7.22 -4.65
CA HIS A 85 19.23 7.86 -5.98
C HIS A 85 19.17 6.88 -7.17
N ARG A 86 18.90 5.59 -6.90
CA ARG A 86 18.77 4.47 -7.82
C ARG A 86 17.85 3.45 -7.16
N ILE A 87 16.80 3.07 -7.87
CA ILE A 87 15.88 2.03 -7.41
C ILE A 87 16.54 0.68 -7.71
N ARG A 88 16.93 -0.07 -6.67
CA ARG A 88 17.35 -1.46 -6.85
C ARG A 88 16.14 -2.27 -7.34
N LEU A 89 16.28 -3.00 -8.46
CA LEU A 89 15.20 -3.85 -9.00
C LEU A 89 14.60 -4.79 -7.95
N GLN A 90 15.45 -5.28 -7.06
CA GLN A 90 15.08 -6.07 -5.90
C GLN A 90 14.05 -5.34 -5.01
N VAL A 91 14.38 -4.12 -4.57
CA VAL A 91 13.52 -3.30 -3.72
C VAL A 91 12.21 -2.98 -4.42
N LEU A 92 12.25 -2.62 -5.71
CA LEU A 92 11.04 -2.34 -6.49
C LEU A 92 10.13 -3.56 -6.61
N ALA A 93 10.69 -4.76 -6.78
CA ALA A 93 9.91 -5.98 -6.84
C ALA A 93 9.26 -6.30 -5.47
N ASP A 94 9.95 -6.07 -4.36
CA ASP A 94 9.38 -6.29 -3.01
C ASP A 94 8.21 -5.35 -2.74
N VAL A 95 8.38 -4.07 -3.07
CA VAL A 95 7.34 -3.03 -2.98
C VAL A 95 6.16 -3.36 -3.90
N GLY A 96 6.44 -3.73 -5.15
CA GLY A 96 5.41 -4.06 -6.14
C GLY A 96 4.58 -5.29 -5.75
N ILE A 97 5.21 -6.34 -5.19
CA ILE A 97 4.50 -7.52 -4.69
C ILE A 97 3.59 -7.13 -3.52
N THR A 98 4.11 -6.33 -2.58
CA THR A 98 3.37 -5.89 -1.39
C THR A 98 2.17 -5.02 -1.77
N PHE A 99 2.34 -4.10 -2.73
CA PHE A 99 1.27 -3.29 -3.29
C PHE A 99 0.19 -4.14 -3.97
N LEU A 100 0.61 -5.08 -4.82
CA LEU A 100 -0.31 -5.93 -5.57
C LEU A 100 -1.13 -6.85 -4.66
N LEU A 101 -0.49 -7.46 -3.65
CA LEU A 101 -1.17 -8.26 -2.64
C LEU A 101 -2.26 -7.46 -1.94
N ARG A 102 -1.97 -6.21 -1.59
CA ARG A 102 -2.94 -5.35 -0.94
C ARG A 102 -4.10 -4.96 -1.86
N GLU A 103 -3.87 -4.76 -3.14
CA GLU A 103 -4.97 -4.54 -4.10
C GLU A 103 -5.88 -5.76 -4.20
N VAL A 104 -5.31 -6.97 -4.25
CA VAL A 104 -6.07 -8.23 -4.18
C VAL A 104 -6.90 -8.30 -2.91
N PHE A 105 -6.32 -7.96 -1.75
CA PHE A 105 -7.06 -7.98 -0.49
C PHE A 105 -8.22 -6.98 -0.44
N ILE A 106 -8.05 -5.74 -0.93
CA ILE A 106 -9.15 -4.78 -1.00
C ILE A 106 -10.23 -5.23 -1.98
N GLY A 107 -9.86 -5.73 -3.16
CA GLY A 107 -10.82 -6.25 -4.13
C GLY A 107 -11.66 -7.39 -3.57
N LEU A 108 -11.03 -8.31 -2.84
CA LEU A 108 -11.71 -9.42 -2.17
C LEU A 108 -12.62 -8.93 -1.02
N TYR A 109 -12.15 -8.01 -0.18
CA TYR A 109 -12.94 -7.52 0.96
C TYR A 109 -14.11 -6.63 0.53
N SER A 110 -13.92 -5.84 -0.52
CA SER A 110 -14.97 -5.01 -1.11
C SER A 110 -16.00 -5.81 -1.93
N HIS A 111 -15.77 -7.12 -2.18
CA HIS A 111 -16.59 -7.98 -3.04
C HIS A 111 -16.82 -7.39 -4.44
N ARG A 112 -15.84 -6.64 -4.95
CA ARG A 112 -15.92 -6.02 -6.28
C ARG A 112 -15.14 -6.77 -7.36
N MET A 113 -14.42 -7.82 -6.99
CA MET A 113 -13.50 -8.50 -7.89
C MET A 113 -14.17 -9.66 -8.62
N ASP A 114 -14.19 -9.59 -9.95
CA ASP A 114 -14.60 -10.71 -10.80
C ASP A 114 -13.48 -11.77 -10.84
N TRP A 115 -13.82 -13.01 -11.16
CA TRP A 115 -12.86 -14.11 -11.26
C TRP A 115 -11.76 -13.82 -12.30
N ARG A 116 -12.09 -13.08 -13.36
CA ARG A 116 -11.15 -12.65 -14.40
C ARG A 116 -10.11 -11.66 -13.87
N GLU A 117 -10.54 -10.73 -13.02
CA GLU A 117 -9.66 -9.75 -12.39
C GLU A 117 -8.71 -10.44 -11.40
N LEU A 118 -9.25 -11.37 -10.60
CA LEU A 118 -8.44 -12.17 -9.68
C LEU A 118 -7.38 -13.00 -10.43
N LEU A 119 -7.74 -13.61 -11.56
CA LEU A 119 -6.79 -14.37 -12.38
C LEU A 119 -5.73 -13.46 -13.00
N SER A 120 -6.11 -12.25 -13.44
CA SER A 120 -5.19 -11.25 -13.99
C SER A 120 -4.18 -10.77 -12.93
N MET A 121 -4.66 -10.47 -11.72
CA MET A 121 -3.82 -10.11 -10.58
C MET A 121 -2.89 -11.26 -10.17
N ALA A 122 -3.36 -12.51 -10.21
CA ALA A 122 -2.55 -13.68 -9.90
C ALA A 122 -1.40 -13.88 -10.92
N VAL A 123 -1.68 -13.70 -12.21
CA VAL A 123 -0.65 -13.74 -13.27
C VAL A 123 0.37 -12.62 -13.06
N LEU A 124 -0.08 -11.40 -12.79
CA LEU A 124 0.82 -10.28 -12.51
C LEU A 124 1.70 -10.55 -11.28
N LEU A 125 1.13 -11.15 -10.23
CA LEU A 125 1.86 -11.52 -9.02
C LEU A 125 2.91 -12.59 -9.31
N ALA A 126 2.57 -13.61 -10.11
CA ALA A 126 3.51 -14.63 -10.54
C ALA A 126 4.69 -14.03 -11.32
N VAL A 127 4.44 -13.05 -12.20
CA VAL A 127 5.49 -12.33 -12.95
C VAL A 127 6.40 -11.52 -12.02
N LEU A 128 5.84 -10.80 -11.04
CA LEU A 128 6.62 -10.03 -10.07
C LEU A 128 7.49 -10.92 -9.18
N VAL A 129 6.93 -12.03 -8.67
CA VAL A 129 7.69 -13.01 -7.89
C VAL A 129 8.78 -13.66 -8.75
N GLY A 130 8.47 -14.01 -10.01
CA GLY A 130 9.45 -14.52 -10.96
C GLY A 130 10.60 -13.54 -11.19
N THR A 131 10.28 -12.25 -11.35
CA THR A 131 11.26 -11.17 -11.50
C THR A 131 12.11 -11.01 -10.24
N ARG A 132 11.50 -11.10 -9.05
CA ARG A 132 12.22 -11.05 -7.76
C ARG A 132 13.22 -12.20 -7.65
N ILE A 133 12.79 -13.42 -7.96
CA ILE A 133 13.66 -14.61 -7.93
C ILE A 133 14.81 -14.46 -8.94
N ALA A 134 14.51 -14.02 -10.16
CA ALA A 134 15.52 -13.77 -11.19
C ALA A 134 16.54 -12.71 -10.75
N ALA A 135 16.08 -11.60 -10.18
CA ALA A 135 16.93 -10.52 -9.67
C ALA A 135 17.82 -10.92 -8.48
N ILE A 136 17.46 -11.98 -7.75
CA ILE A 136 18.33 -12.57 -6.71
C ILE A 136 19.34 -13.53 -7.33
N ARG A 137 18.90 -14.36 -8.30
CA ARG A 137 19.74 -15.43 -8.89
C ARG A 137 20.74 -14.95 -9.93
N LEU A 138 20.47 -13.82 -10.60
CA LEU A 138 21.36 -13.18 -11.55
C LEU A 138 22.05 -11.98 -10.86
N PRO A 139 23.16 -12.19 -10.11
CA PRO A 139 23.98 -11.08 -9.68
C PRO A 139 24.49 -10.32 -10.92
N PRO A 140 24.59 -8.98 -10.88
CA PRO A 140 25.08 -8.20 -12.00
C PRO A 140 26.47 -8.71 -12.38
N GLY A 141 26.57 -9.26 -13.59
CA GLY A 141 27.80 -9.84 -14.09
C GLY A 141 28.93 -8.82 -14.03
N SER A 142 29.96 -9.14 -13.25
CA SER A 142 31.32 -8.70 -13.50
C SER A 142 31.76 -9.29 -14.84
N SER A 143 31.34 -8.66 -15.94
CA SER A 143 31.97 -8.79 -17.25
C SER A 143 32.70 -7.48 -17.51
N GLY A 144 33.81 -7.31 -16.81
CA GLY A 144 34.89 -6.41 -17.19
C GLY A 144 36.07 -7.29 -17.54
N ALA A 145 36.30 -7.45 -18.84
CA ALA A 145 37.58 -7.87 -19.38
C ALA A 145 38.60 -6.72 -19.23
#